data_AF-A0AAX1KI38-F1
#
_entry.id   AF-A0AAX1KI38-F1
#
_cell.length_a   1.000
_cell.length_b   1.000
_cell.length_c   1.000
_cell.angle_alpha   90.00
_cell.angle_beta   90.00
_cell.angle_gamma   90.00
#
_symmetry.space_group_name_H-M   'P 1'
#
loop_
_entity.id
_entity.type
_entity.pdbx_description
1 polymer ?
#
loop_
_entity_poly.entity_id
_entity_poly.type
_entity_poly.pdbx_seq_one_letter_code
_entity_poly.pdbx_strand_id
1 'polypeptide(L)'
;MKQIEKHPAPEKLLQQITEAAINALALGGPDKIGDEAPMEAGVKLIAKAWGVPQESLQASLELIERERQLLRSGSSEDALPNSELLKPYDGKMIAELLWGLFETTARLEDAQDRAAMHKLALLMAESLNLDSWIAECGLSKL
;
A
#
# COMPACT_ATOMS: atom_id res chain seq x y z
N MET A 1 5.33 -8.81 -23.25
CA MET A 1 5.01 -8.22 -21.93
C MET A 1 4.98 -9.35 -20.91
N LYS A 2 5.59 -9.17 -19.73
CA LYS A 2 5.39 -10.14 -18.62
C LYS A 2 3.91 -10.11 -18.23
N GLN A 3 3.33 -11.28 -17.98
CA GLN A 3 1.92 -11.40 -17.61
C GLN A 3 1.65 -10.67 -16.28
N ILE A 4 0.53 -9.94 -16.21
CA ILE A 4 0.04 -9.32 -14.97
C ILE A 4 -0.44 -10.43 -14.04
N GLU A 5 0.07 -10.41 -12.81
CA GLU A 5 -0.39 -11.28 -11.72
C GLU A 5 -1.74 -10.76 -11.19
N LYS A 6 -2.84 -11.44 -11.52
CA LYS A 6 -4.20 -11.05 -11.08
C LYS A 6 -4.55 -11.51 -9.67
N HIS A 7 -3.69 -12.35 -9.09
CA HIS A 7 -3.82 -12.95 -7.77
C HIS A 7 -2.47 -12.83 -7.05
N PRO A 8 -2.03 -11.59 -6.73
CA PRO A 8 -0.76 -11.39 -6.06
C PRO A 8 -0.75 -12.13 -4.71
N ALA A 9 0.42 -12.68 -4.36
CA ALA A 9 0.60 -13.31 -3.06
C ALA A 9 0.20 -12.33 -1.92
N PRO A 10 -0.53 -12.79 -0.89
CA PRO A 10 -1.00 -11.90 0.17
C PRO A 10 0.15 -11.26 0.96
N GLU A 11 1.30 -11.92 1.07
CA GLU A 11 2.50 -11.37 1.70
C GLU A 11 3.07 -10.20 0.90
N LYS A 12 3.08 -10.30 -0.44
CA LYS A 12 3.48 -9.21 -1.34
C LYS A 12 2.51 -8.04 -1.18
N LEU A 13 1.21 -8.30 -1.13
CA LEU A 13 0.19 -7.27 -0.95
C LEU A 13 0.33 -6.55 0.41
N LEU A 14 0.53 -7.32 1.48
CA LEU A 14 0.77 -6.81 2.83
C LEU A 14 1.99 -5.90 2.87
N GLN A 15 3.10 -6.35 2.26
CA GLN A 15 4.33 -5.57 2.16
C GLN A 15 4.09 -4.25 1.40
N GLN A 16 3.46 -4.29 0.23
CA GLN A 16 3.23 -3.09 -0.59
C GLN A 16 2.37 -2.03 0.13
N ILE A 17 1.35 -2.45 0.88
CA ILE A 17 0.53 -1.52 1.65
C ILE A 17 1.27 -0.99 2.89
N THR A 18 2.15 -1.80 3.48
CA THR A 18 3.04 -1.34 4.57
C THR A 18 4.02 -0.28 4.06
N GLU A 19 4.65 -0.53 2.91
CA GLU A 19 5.53 0.44 2.24
C GLU A 19 4.76 1.72 1.89
N ALA A 20 3.52 1.61 1.42
CA ALA A 20 2.67 2.77 1.13
C ALA A 20 2.37 3.60 2.39
N ALA A 21 2.13 2.96 3.54
CA ALA A 21 1.94 3.65 4.82
C ALA A 21 3.19 4.44 5.23
N ILE A 22 4.37 3.82 5.11
CA ILE A 22 5.66 4.43 5.45
C ILE A 22 5.99 5.57 4.48
N ASN A 23 5.74 5.39 3.19
CA ASN A 23 5.90 6.44 2.19
C ASN A 23 4.98 7.65 2.46
N ALA A 24 3.74 7.41 2.90
CA ALA A 24 2.82 8.49 3.28
C ALA A 24 3.35 9.29 4.48
N LEU A 25 3.88 8.59 5.49
CA LEU A 25 4.53 9.21 6.66
C LEU A 25 5.75 10.05 6.24
N ALA A 26 6.67 9.47 5.47
CA ALA A 26 7.89 10.12 5.03
C ALA A 26 7.63 11.37 4.16
N LEU A 27 6.62 11.33 3.28
CA LEU A 27 6.23 12.47 2.44
C LEU A 27 5.47 13.56 3.21
N GLY A 28 4.61 13.16 4.15
CA GLY A 28 3.77 14.08 4.89
C GLY A 28 4.52 14.81 6.02
N GLY A 29 5.54 14.15 6.59
CA GLY A 29 6.27 14.67 7.74
C GLY A 29 5.45 14.69 9.03
N PRO A 30 6.00 15.26 10.12
CA PRO A 30 5.40 15.17 11.46
C PRO A 30 3.98 15.74 11.58
N ASP A 31 3.65 16.77 10.80
CA ASP A 31 2.33 17.43 10.83
C ASP A 31 1.21 16.60 10.18
N LYS A 32 1.57 15.53 9.47
CA LYS A 32 0.66 14.67 8.71
C LYS A 32 0.56 13.25 9.27
N ILE A 33 1.13 13.01 10.45
CA ILE A 33 0.95 11.73 11.15
C ILE A 33 -0.56 11.49 11.35
N GLY A 34 -1.03 10.36 10.84
CA GLY A 34 -2.44 9.98 10.75
C GLY A 34 -2.91 9.79 9.31
N ASP A 35 -2.26 10.42 8.32
CA ASP A 35 -2.62 10.27 6.90
C ASP A 35 -2.38 8.84 6.38
N GLU A 36 -1.50 8.07 7.03
CA GLU A 36 -1.23 6.65 6.75
C GLU A 36 -2.29 5.69 7.28
N ALA A 37 -3.26 6.16 8.09
CA ALA A 37 -4.26 5.32 8.73
C ALA A 37 -5.05 4.42 7.75
N PRO A 38 -5.41 4.85 6.52
CA PRO A 38 -6.05 3.97 5.54
C PRO A 38 -5.17 2.78 5.15
N MET A 39 -3.86 2.97 5.02
CA MET A 39 -2.91 1.91 4.68
C MET A 39 -2.73 0.96 5.88
N GLU A 40 -2.57 1.47 7.11
CA GLU A 40 -2.48 0.61 8.29
C GLU A 40 -3.75 -0.24 8.48
N ALA A 41 -4.93 0.36 8.28
CA ALA A 41 -6.19 -0.39 8.26
C ALA A 41 -6.19 -1.46 7.15
N GLY A 42 -5.68 -1.12 5.97
CA GLY A 42 -5.45 -2.04 4.85
C GLY A 42 -4.62 -3.25 5.24
N VAL A 43 -3.46 -3.06 5.89
CA VAL A 43 -2.58 -4.14 6.37
C VAL A 43 -3.36 -5.12 7.26
N LYS A 44 -4.14 -4.61 8.22
CA LYS A 44 -4.96 -5.43 9.12
C LYS A 44 -6.04 -6.21 8.36
N LEU A 45 -6.69 -5.57 7.39
CA LEU A 45 -7.74 -6.18 6.58
C LEU A 45 -7.20 -7.24 5.61
N ILE A 46 -6.02 -7.03 5.03
CA ILE A 46 -5.32 -8.04 4.21
C ILE A 46 -5.02 -9.27 5.07
N ALA A 47 -4.41 -9.09 6.24
CA ALA A 47 -4.11 -10.20 7.14
C ALA A 47 -5.38 -10.98 7.52
N LYS A 48 -6.47 -10.27 7.84
CA LYS A 48 -7.79 -10.86 8.13
C LYS A 48 -8.35 -11.67 6.95
N ALA A 49 -8.35 -11.11 5.75
CA ALA A 49 -8.99 -11.70 4.56
C ALA A 49 -8.24 -12.94 4.02
N TRP A 50 -6.94 -13.00 4.25
CA TRP A 50 -6.06 -14.03 3.69
C TRP A 50 -5.55 -15.03 4.71
N GLY A 51 -5.74 -14.77 6.01
CA GLY A 51 -5.22 -15.63 7.08
C GLY A 51 -3.69 -15.59 7.16
N VAL A 52 -3.09 -14.44 6.87
CA VAL A 52 -1.63 -14.24 6.93
C VAL A 52 -1.13 -14.46 8.37
N PRO A 53 0.07 -15.04 8.58
CA PRO A 53 0.62 -15.23 9.91
C PRO A 53 0.62 -13.94 10.74
N GLN A 54 0.31 -14.08 12.03
CA GLN A 54 0.26 -12.95 12.95
C GLN A 54 1.60 -12.22 13.05
N GLU A 55 2.71 -12.95 12.93
CA GLU A 55 4.06 -12.41 12.95
C GLU A 55 4.31 -11.45 11.77
N SER A 56 3.79 -11.76 10.57
CA SER A 56 3.92 -10.89 9.39
C SER A 56 3.10 -9.61 9.53
N LEU A 57 1.88 -9.72 10.07
CA LEU A 57 1.06 -8.55 10.42
C LEU A 57 1.78 -7.68 11.46
N GLN A 58 2.30 -8.30 12.52
CA GLN A 58 2.95 -7.60 13.61
C GLN A 58 4.21 -6.86 13.13
N ALA A 59 5.04 -7.52 12.32
CA ALA A 59 6.22 -6.89 11.72
C ALA A 59 5.86 -5.66 10.87
N SER A 60 4.75 -5.73 10.11
CA SER A 60 4.26 -4.61 9.31
C SER A 60 3.82 -3.43 10.19
N LEU A 61 3.07 -3.69 11.26
CA LEU A 61 2.60 -2.66 12.19
C LEU A 61 3.76 -2.03 12.98
N GLU A 62 4.77 -2.82 13.36
CA GLU A 62 5.97 -2.33 14.03
C GLU A 62 6.79 -1.40 13.15
N LEU A 63 6.90 -1.69 11.85
CA LEU A 63 7.57 -0.79 10.90
C LEU A 63 6.85 0.55 10.77
N ILE A 64 5.52 0.54 10.66
CA ILE A 64 4.71 1.78 10.59
C ILE A 64 4.86 2.60 11.87
N GLU A 65 4.79 1.96 13.04
CA GLU A 65 4.96 2.67 14.31
C GLU A 65 6.38 3.20 14.49
N ARG A 66 7.40 2.44 14.06
CA ARG A 66 8.79 2.90 14.07
C ARG A 66 8.95 4.17 13.23
N GLU A 67 8.35 4.22 12.04
CA GLU A 67 8.40 5.42 11.19
C GLU A 67 7.76 6.63 11.89
N ARG A 68 6.59 6.45 12.52
CA ARG A 68 5.96 7.52 13.32
C ARG A 68 6.88 8.03 14.43
N GLN A 69 7.59 7.13 15.10
CA GLN A 69 8.52 7.49 16.18
C GLN A 69 9.72 8.28 15.65
N LEU A 70 10.27 7.86 14.51
CA LEU A 70 11.37 8.56 13.84
C LEU A 70 10.96 10.00 13.48
N LEU A 71 9.79 10.18 12.86
CA LEU A 71 9.25 11.51 12.54
C LEU A 71 9.02 12.37 13.79
N ARG A 72 8.43 11.81 14.85
CA ARG A 72 8.21 12.54 16.12
C ARG A 72 9.52 12.98 16.77
N SER A 73 10.59 12.19 16.60
CA SER A 73 11.91 12.52 17.14
C SER A 73 12.71 13.52 16.29
N GLY A 74 12.24 13.83 15.07
CA GLY A 74 12.98 14.63 14.10
C GLY A 74 14.21 13.92 13.53
N SER A 75 14.23 12.59 13.56
CA SER A 75 15.29 11.79 12.94
C SER A 75 15.31 11.99 11.42
N SER A 76 16.50 11.93 10.82
CA SER A 76 16.68 11.87 9.36
C SER A 76 16.75 10.45 8.82
N GLU A 77 16.58 9.45 9.68
CA GLU A 77 16.51 8.04 9.30
C GLU A 77 15.05 7.63 9.07
N ASP A 78 14.83 6.75 8.11
CA ASP A 78 13.54 6.10 7.82
C ASP A 78 13.54 4.65 8.32
N ALA A 79 12.35 4.11 8.58
CA ALA A 79 12.16 2.72 9.00
C ALA A 79 12.48 1.72 7.88
N LEU A 80 12.26 2.12 6.62
CA LEU A 80 12.64 1.37 5.43
C LEU A 80 14.03 1.79 4.93
N PRO A 81 14.78 0.89 4.27
CA PRO A 81 15.99 1.28 3.57
C PRO A 81 15.66 2.21 2.39
N ASN A 82 16.57 3.14 2.06
CA ASN A 82 16.41 4.10 0.96
C ASN A 82 16.10 3.45 -0.41
N SER A 83 16.43 2.17 -0.60
CA SER A 83 16.11 1.43 -1.83
C SER A 83 14.64 1.04 -1.96
N GLU A 84 13.91 1.01 -0.85
CA GLU A 84 12.50 0.62 -0.76
C GLU A 84 11.60 1.84 -0.52
N LEU A 85 12.12 2.86 0.14
CA LEU A 85 11.44 4.13 0.33
C LEU A 85 11.16 4.82 -1.01
N LEU A 86 9.92 5.25 -1.23
CA LEU A 86 9.44 5.94 -2.43
C LEU A 86 9.82 5.22 -3.74
N LYS A 87 9.88 3.90 -3.71
CA LYS A 87 10.15 3.08 -4.88
C LYS A 87 9.13 3.40 -5.99
N PRO A 88 9.58 3.69 -7.23
CA PRO A 88 8.67 3.99 -8.32
C PRO A 88 7.85 2.75 -8.69
N TYR A 89 6.55 2.95 -8.91
CA TYR A 89 5.65 1.93 -9.43
C TYR A 89 5.50 2.08 -10.94
N ASP A 90 5.73 0.99 -11.68
CA ASP A 90 5.28 0.91 -13.07
C ASP A 90 3.79 0.51 -13.13
N GLY A 91 3.15 0.69 -14.28
CA GLY A 91 1.73 0.34 -14.39
C GLY A 91 1.40 -1.14 -14.23
N LYS A 92 2.38 -2.05 -14.40
CA LYS A 92 2.17 -3.46 -14.07
C LYS A 92 2.03 -3.61 -12.55
N MET A 93 2.94 -3.02 -11.79
CA MET A 93 2.89 -3.02 -10.32
C MET A 93 1.62 -2.37 -9.79
N ILE A 94 1.18 -1.24 -10.38
CA ILE A 94 -0.08 -0.60 -10.01
C ILE A 94 -1.26 -1.55 -10.28
N ALA A 95 -1.32 -2.16 -11.47
CA ALA A 95 -2.39 -3.08 -11.81
C ALA A 95 -2.44 -4.31 -10.87
N GLU A 96 -1.29 -4.92 -10.58
CA GLU A 96 -1.19 -6.07 -9.67
C GLU A 96 -1.64 -5.72 -8.25
N LEU A 97 -1.20 -4.57 -7.73
CA LEU A 97 -1.63 -4.06 -6.43
C LEU A 97 -3.15 -3.90 -6.38
N LEU A 98 -3.74 -3.23 -7.36
CA LEU A 98 -5.19 -2.99 -7.42
C LEU A 98 -5.98 -4.30 -7.53
N TRP A 99 -5.51 -5.27 -8.32
CA TRP A 99 -6.11 -6.61 -8.36
C TRP A 99 -6.12 -7.27 -6.99
N GLY A 100 -4.99 -7.23 -6.26
CA GLY A 100 -4.89 -7.76 -4.89
C GLY A 100 -5.86 -7.10 -3.91
N LEU A 101 -6.01 -5.77 -3.96
CA LEU A 101 -6.94 -5.04 -3.10
C LEU A 101 -8.41 -5.34 -3.43
N PHE A 102 -8.77 -5.48 -4.70
CA PHE A 102 -10.11 -5.88 -5.10
C PHE A 102 -10.43 -7.33 -4.70
N GLU A 103 -9.47 -8.25 -4.83
CA GLU A 103 -9.65 -9.63 -4.37
C GLU A 103 -9.78 -9.70 -2.85
N THR A 104 -8.99 -8.91 -2.13
CA THR A 104 -9.12 -8.75 -0.67
C THR A 104 -10.52 -8.25 -0.29
N THR A 105 -11.06 -7.28 -1.05
CA THR A 105 -12.43 -6.80 -0.87
C THR A 105 -13.46 -7.93 -1.05
N ALA A 106 -13.29 -8.79 -2.05
CA ALA A 106 -14.21 -9.91 -2.29
C ALA A 106 -14.18 -10.98 -1.19
N ARG A 107 -13.04 -11.11 -0.49
CA ARG A 107 -12.84 -12.08 0.62
C ARG A 107 -13.37 -11.60 1.96
N LEU A 108 -13.65 -10.30 2.13
CA LEU A 108 -14.13 -9.74 3.38
C LEU A 108 -15.66 -9.88 3.50
N GLU A 109 -16.12 -10.47 4.62
CA GLU A 109 -17.54 -10.67 4.89
C GLU A 109 -18.25 -9.41 5.38
N ASP A 110 -17.55 -8.56 6.14
CA ASP A 110 -18.11 -7.34 6.71
C ASP A 110 -18.20 -6.21 5.67
N ALA A 111 -19.32 -5.48 5.68
CA ALA A 111 -19.57 -4.42 4.70
C ALA A 111 -18.70 -3.18 4.92
N GLN A 112 -18.36 -2.85 6.18
CA GLN A 112 -17.50 -1.72 6.49
C GLN A 112 -16.05 -2.04 6.10
N ASP A 113 -15.60 -3.25 6.37
CA ASP A 113 -14.28 -3.75 5.95
C ASP A 113 -14.13 -3.71 4.42
N ARG A 114 -15.15 -4.18 3.69
CA ARG A 114 -15.16 -4.06 2.22
C ARG A 114 -15.11 -2.62 1.75
N ALA A 115 -15.87 -1.73 2.38
CA ALA A 115 -15.87 -0.31 2.03
C ALA A 115 -14.52 0.35 2.31
N ALA A 116 -13.85 -0.01 3.42
CA ALA A 116 -12.52 0.46 3.75
C ALA A 116 -11.47 -0.02 2.73
N MET A 117 -11.48 -1.30 2.36
CA MET A 117 -10.58 -1.86 1.36
C MET A 117 -10.81 -1.26 -0.04
N HIS A 118 -12.07 -1.04 -0.43
CA HIS A 118 -12.39 -0.37 -1.69
C HIS A 118 -11.87 1.07 -1.73
N LYS A 119 -12.07 1.85 -0.65
CA LYS A 119 -11.53 3.21 -0.54
C LYS A 119 -10.00 3.23 -0.60
N LEU A 120 -9.34 2.27 0.05
CA LEU A 120 -7.89 2.12 -0.05
C LEU A 120 -7.45 1.85 -1.49
N ALA A 121 -8.15 1.00 -2.23
CA ALA A 121 -7.83 0.74 -3.64
C ALA A 121 -7.92 2.01 -4.49
N LEU A 122 -8.95 2.85 -4.29
CA LEU A 122 -9.07 4.13 -4.97
C LEU A 122 -7.92 5.07 -4.60
N LEU A 123 -7.60 5.18 -3.31
CA LEU A 123 -6.49 5.99 -2.81
C LEU A 123 -5.15 5.55 -3.43
N MET A 124 -4.90 4.24 -3.54
CA MET A 124 -3.68 3.73 -4.16
C MET A 124 -3.63 4.02 -5.67
N ALA A 125 -4.76 3.93 -6.37
CA ALA A 125 -4.83 4.26 -7.79
C ALA A 125 -4.51 5.75 -8.04
N GLU A 126 -5.05 6.64 -7.20
CA GLU A 126 -4.82 8.08 -7.27
C GLU A 126 -3.37 8.43 -6.89
N SER A 127 -2.88 7.91 -5.77
CA SER A 127 -1.54 8.22 -5.24
C SER A 127 -0.42 7.73 -6.15
N LEU A 128 -0.63 6.61 -6.83
CA LEU A 128 0.32 6.05 -7.80
C LEU A 128 0.07 6.57 -9.23
N ASN A 129 -0.86 7.53 -9.39
CA ASN A 129 -1.15 8.23 -10.64
C ASN A 129 -1.48 7.30 -11.82
N LEU A 130 -2.36 6.31 -11.58
CA LEU A 130 -2.79 5.34 -12.58
C LEU A 130 -3.31 6.01 -13.87
N ASP A 131 -4.09 7.08 -13.74
CA ASP A 131 -4.69 7.78 -14.88
C ASP A 131 -3.63 8.38 -15.81
N SER A 132 -2.59 9.00 -15.25
CA SER A 132 -1.48 9.53 -16.06
C SER A 132 -0.75 8.40 -16.77
N TRP A 133 -0.50 7.28 -16.09
CA TRP A 133 0.13 6.12 -16.73
C TRP A 133 -0.71 5.56 -17.89
N ILE A 134 -2.04 5.47 -17.72
CA ILE A 134 -2.95 5.04 -18.78
C ILE A 134 -2.90 6.03 -19.96
N ALA A 135 -2.94 7.32 -19.69
CA ALA A 135 -2.88 8.37 -20.71
C ALA A 135 -1.57 8.31 -21.52
N GLU A 136 -0.42 8.17 -20.86
CA GLU A 136 0.89 8.01 -21.49
C GLU A 136 0.96 6.76 -22.37
N CYS A 137 0.37 5.64 -21.93
CA CYS A 137 0.29 4.42 -22.74
C CYS A 137 -0.54 4.64 -24.02
N GLY A 138 -1.60 5.45 -23.97
CA GLY A 138 -2.40 5.82 -25.14
C GLY A 138 -1.67 6.75 -26.11
N LEU A 139 -0.87 7.69 -25.59
CA LEU A 139 -0.08 8.64 -26.37
C LEU A 139 1.13 7.99 -27.06
N SER A 140 1.73 6.96 -26.47
CA SER A 140 2.85 6.20 -27.07
C SER A 140 2.48 5.42 -28.36
N LYS A 141 1.20 5.43 -28.75
CA LYS A 141 0.67 4.73 -29.94
C LYS A 141 0.21 5.68 -31.06
N LEU A 142 0.44 6.98 -30.92
CA LEU A 142 0.21 8.02 -31.94
C LEU A 142 1.54 8.55 -32.47
#